data_AF-A0A327VKT2-F1
#
_entry.id   AF-A0A327VKT2-F1
#
_cell.length_a   1.000
_cell.length_b   1.000
_cell.length_c   1.000
_cell.angle_alpha   90.00
_cell.angle_beta   90.00
_cell.angle_gamma   90.00
#
_symmetry.space_group_name_H-M   'P 1'
#
loop_
_entity.id
_entity.type
_entity.pdbx_description
1 polymer ?
#
loop_
_entity_poly.entity_id
_entity_poly.type
_entity_poly.pdbx_seq_one_letter_code
_entity_poly.pdbx_strand_id
1 'polypeptide(L)'
;MQRKSIVIIIIIIGILLCIGIAVFVFLPAKNADKFTDVIDVETATSQSHIWIKKKVWGMTAEDQLILVSMSSDWEYGYDKQKELIYHGLMPFLYKIQGDTLMIYTLHAAKIPTAFRSDVQIVQHEMDSAELRTIFEHNRYNELGLKVVSK
;
A
#
# COMPACT_ATOMS: atom_id res chain seq x y z
N MET A 1 24.95 25.86 48.26
CA MET A 1 24.26 26.44 47.08
C MET A 1 24.24 25.49 45.88
N GLN A 2 25.37 24.85 45.53
CA GLN A 2 25.49 23.97 44.35
C GLN A 2 24.52 22.77 44.25
N ARG A 3 24.18 22.08 45.36
CA ARG A 3 23.26 20.93 45.32
C ARG A 3 21.84 21.28 44.83
N LYS A 4 21.33 22.46 45.15
CA LYS A 4 19.99 22.90 44.73
C LYS A 4 19.95 23.19 43.23
N SER A 5 21.04 23.75 42.69
CA SER A 5 21.17 24.02 41.25
C SER A 5 21.22 22.74 40.41
N ILE A 6 21.89 21.68 40.90
CA ILE A 6 21.96 20.39 40.20
C ILE A 6 20.58 19.72 40.12
N VAL A 7 19.80 19.75 41.21
CA VAL A 7 18.43 19.19 41.21
C VAL A 7 17.52 19.92 40.23
N ILE A 8 17.62 21.25 40.15
CA ILE A 8 16.84 22.05 39.20
C ILE A 8 17.20 21.68 37.75
N ILE A 9 18.48 21.50 37.45
CA ILE A 9 18.94 21.09 36.11
C ILE A 9 18.38 19.71 35.73
N ILE A 10 18.40 18.73 36.64
CA ILE A 10 17.85 17.39 36.40
C ILE A 10 16.34 17.46 36.11
N ILE A 11 15.60 18.27 36.86
CA ILE A 11 14.16 18.46 36.64
C ILE A 11 13.90 19.08 35.26
N ILE A 12 14.67 20.10 34.86
CA ILE A 12 14.54 20.75 33.56
C ILE A 12 14.82 19.76 32.42
N ILE A 13 15.89 18.95 32.54
CA ILE A 13 16.21 17.90 31.57
C ILE A 13 15.08 16.88 31.49
N GLY A 14 14.54 16.44 32.64
CA GLY A 14 13.40 15.52 32.68
C GLY A 14 12.16 16.08 31.99
N ILE A 15 11.84 17.35 32.23
CA ILE A 15 10.71 18.03 31.57
C ILE A 15 10.94 18.13 30.06
N LEU A 16 12.14 18.54 29.62
CA LEU A 16 12.48 18.61 28.20
C LEU A 16 12.38 17.24 27.52
N LEU A 17 12.82 16.17 28.20
CA LEU A 17 12.74 14.81 27.69
C LEU A 17 11.28 14.33 27.57
N CYS A 18 10.45 14.62 28.58
CA CYS A 18 9.01 14.33 28.53
C CYS A 18 8.29 15.09 27.41
N ILE A 19 8.63 16.37 27.20
CA ILE A 19 8.09 17.18 26.09
C ILE A 19 8.55 16.59 24.75
N GLY A 20 9.82 16.21 24.63
CA GLY A 20 10.35 15.57 23.42
C GLY A 20 9.63 14.27 23.07
N ILE A 21 9.37 13.40 24.05
CA ILE A 21 8.62 12.16 23.87
C ILE A 21 7.16 12.47 23.50
N ALA A 22 6.51 13.41 24.19
CA ALA A 22 5.14 13.79 23.89
C ALA A 22 5.02 14.32 22.45
N VAL A 23 5.91 15.21 22.01
CA VAL A 23 5.93 15.72 20.63
C VAL A 23 6.16 14.59 19.63
N PHE A 24 7.07 13.66 19.92
CA PHE A 24 7.34 12.51 19.03
C PHE A 24 6.15 11.57 18.89
N VAL A 25 5.41 11.31 19.98
CA VAL A 25 4.24 10.42 19.99
C VAL A 25 3.01 11.09 19.38
N PHE A 26 2.81 12.40 19.61
CA PHE A 26 1.62 13.13 19.17
C PHE A 26 1.76 13.80 17.79
N LEU A 27 2.96 13.87 17.21
CA LEU A 27 3.10 14.28 15.81
C LEU A 27 2.49 13.17 14.94
N PRO A 28 1.37 13.44 14.23
CA PRO A 28 0.84 12.48 13.28
C PRO A 28 1.95 12.17 12.27
N ALA A 29 2.23 10.89 12.07
CA ALA A 29 3.18 10.48 11.04
C ALA A 29 2.71 11.12 9.73
N LYS A 30 3.52 12.03 9.17
CA LYS A 30 3.16 12.85 7.98
C LYS A 30 2.73 12.03 6.75
N ASN A 31 2.90 10.71 6.78
CA ASN A 31 2.60 9.77 5.71
C ASN A 31 1.52 8.74 6.07
N ALA A 32 0.91 8.80 7.27
CA ALA A 32 -0.12 7.83 7.67
C ALA A 32 -1.35 7.83 6.74
N ASP A 33 -1.61 8.96 6.08
CA ASP A 33 -2.84 9.18 5.30
C ASP A 33 -2.60 9.26 3.78
N LYS A 34 -1.50 8.68 3.28
CA LYS A 34 -1.22 8.64 1.84
C LYS A 34 -0.92 7.23 1.36
N PHE A 35 -1.25 6.97 0.10
CA PHE A 35 -0.72 5.80 -0.60
C PHE A 35 0.79 5.97 -0.83
N THR A 36 1.53 4.89 -0.60
CA THR A 36 2.98 4.82 -0.78
C THR A 36 3.33 4.75 -2.27
N ASP A 37 2.53 4.03 -3.06
CA ASP A 37 2.65 3.99 -4.51
C ASP A 37 1.28 4.12 -5.18
N VAL A 38 1.24 4.81 -6.31
CA VAL A 38 0.07 4.89 -7.20
C VAL A 38 0.58 4.66 -8.62
N ILE A 39 0.17 3.55 -9.21
CA ILE A 39 0.59 3.11 -10.54
C ILE A 39 -0.59 3.31 -11.49
N ASP A 40 -0.41 4.13 -12.51
CA ASP A 40 -1.35 4.22 -13.64
C ASP A 40 -1.17 3.01 -14.55
N VAL A 41 -2.29 2.36 -14.85
CA VAL A 41 -2.37 1.18 -15.70
C VAL A 41 -3.03 1.58 -17.00
N GLU A 42 -2.19 2.02 -17.93
CA GLU A 42 -2.63 2.37 -19.28
C GLU A 42 -3.06 1.11 -20.06
N THR A 43 -4.19 1.21 -20.75
CA THR A 43 -4.69 0.17 -21.65
C THR A 43 -4.51 0.59 -23.10
N ALA A 44 -4.50 -0.40 -24.00
CA ALA A 44 -4.17 -0.15 -25.41
C ALA A 44 -5.28 0.62 -26.15
N THR A 45 -6.54 0.45 -25.74
CA THR A 45 -7.70 0.92 -26.51
C THR A 45 -8.66 1.76 -25.67
N SER A 46 -8.77 1.48 -24.38
CA SER A 46 -9.66 2.26 -23.52
C SER A 46 -9.03 3.58 -23.06
N GLN A 47 -9.81 4.66 -23.12
CA GLN A 47 -9.49 5.93 -22.45
C GLN A 47 -9.72 5.86 -20.94
N SER A 48 -10.26 4.75 -20.44
CA SER A 48 -10.42 4.51 -19.02
C SER A 48 -9.09 4.15 -18.38
N HIS A 49 -8.73 4.91 -17.34
CA HIS A 49 -7.55 4.66 -16.52
C HIS A 49 -7.92 3.82 -15.30
N ILE A 50 -7.08 2.85 -14.98
CA ILE A 50 -7.11 2.13 -13.70
C ILE A 50 -5.85 2.49 -12.94
N TRP A 51 -6.00 2.75 -11.65
CA TRP A 51 -4.87 2.96 -10.74
C TRP A 51 -4.75 1.80 -9.78
N ILE A 52 -3.53 1.29 -9.65
CA ILE A 52 -3.17 0.36 -8.57
C ILE A 52 -2.45 1.14 -7.49
N LYS A 53 -3.05 1.21 -6.30
CA LYS A 53 -2.53 1.97 -5.16
C LYS A 53 -2.05 1.04 -4.07
N LYS A 54 -0.85 1.26 -3.53
CA LYS A 54 -0.27 0.51 -2.42
C LYS A 54 -0.17 1.41 -1.20
N LYS A 55 -0.58 0.92 -0.05
CA LYS A 55 -0.33 1.54 1.24
C LYS A 55 0.28 0.50 2.18
N VAL A 56 1.37 0.90 2.83
CA VAL A 56 2.02 0.11 3.88
C VAL A 56 2.02 0.93 5.16
N TRP A 57 1.67 0.33 6.29
CA TRP A 57 1.72 0.97 7.60
C TRP A 57 2.15 -0.04 8.68
N GLY A 58 2.25 0.44 9.92
CA GLY A 58 2.86 -0.31 11.01
C GLY A 58 4.36 -0.05 11.10
N MET A 59 4.92 -0.20 12.30
CA MET A 59 6.35 0.07 12.55
C MET A 59 7.26 -0.91 11.81
N THR A 60 6.79 -2.13 11.56
CA THR A 60 7.55 -3.20 10.89
C THR A 60 7.05 -3.48 9.47
N ALA A 61 6.20 -2.61 8.93
CA ALA A 61 5.56 -2.77 7.62
C ALA A 61 4.73 -4.08 7.52
N GLU A 62 4.17 -4.53 8.65
CA GLU A 62 3.35 -5.75 8.73
C GLU A 62 1.97 -5.61 8.09
N ASP A 63 1.50 -4.38 7.87
CA ASP A 63 0.23 -4.11 7.25
C ASP A 63 0.41 -3.55 5.84
N GLN A 64 -0.24 -4.22 4.87
CA GLN A 64 -0.27 -3.80 3.47
C GLN A 64 -1.70 -3.86 2.93
N LEU A 65 -2.05 -2.80 2.19
CA LEU A 65 -3.30 -2.66 1.44
C LEU A 65 -2.96 -2.34 -0.01
N ILE A 66 -3.57 -3.07 -0.93
CA ILE A 66 -3.53 -2.76 -2.36
C ILE A 66 -4.95 -2.51 -2.84
N LEU A 67 -5.13 -1.39 -3.54
CA LEU A 67 -6.40 -1.00 -4.14
C LEU A 67 -6.28 -0.97 -5.65
N VAL A 68 -7.31 -1.48 -6.32
CA VAL A 68 -7.51 -1.22 -7.75
C VAL A 68 -8.70 -0.28 -7.86
N SER A 69 -8.46 0.92 -8.39
CA SER A 69 -9.37 2.06 -8.33
C SER A 69 -9.48 2.76 -9.68
N MET A 70 -10.59 3.45 -9.89
CA MET A 70 -10.85 4.36 -11.02
C MET A 70 -10.55 5.82 -10.68
N SER A 71 -9.90 6.08 -9.56
CA SER A 71 -9.45 7.42 -9.17
C SER A 71 -7.92 7.42 -8.99
N SER A 72 -7.27 8.50 -9.42
CA SER A 72 -5.85 8.76 -9.17
C SER A 72 -5.54 9.29 -7.76
N ASP A 73 -6.55 9.45 -6.89
CA ASP A 73 -6.37 10.12 -5.61
C ASP A 73 -5.32 9.44 -4.73
N TRP A 74 -4.38 10.24 -4.25
CA TRP A 74 -3.28 9.82 -3.38
C TRP A 74 -3.65 9.85 -1.90
N GLU A 75 -4.75 10.52 -1.56
CA GLU A 75 -5.24 10.62 -0.19
C GLU A 75 -5.85 9.30 0.27
N TYR A 76 -5.61 8.96 1.53
CA TYR A 76 -6.16 7.77 2.13
C TYR A 76 -7.65 7.94 2.42
N GLY A 77 -8.45 7.43 1.51
CA GLY A 77 -9.88 7.21 1.64
C GLY A 77 -10.27 6.23 0.54
N TYR A 78 -10.81 5.08 0.92
CA TYR A 78 -11.20 4.06 -0.03
C TYR A 78 -12.67 3.69 0.12
N ASP A 79 -13.33 3.51 -1.01
CA ASP A 79 -14.75 3.17 -1.08
C ASP A 79 -14.87 1.68 -1.41
N LYS A 80 -15.26 0.89 -0.40
CA LYS A 80 -15.47 -0.56 -0.52
C LYS A 80 -16.49 -0.95 -1.59
N GLN A 81 -17.32 -0.01 -2.04
CA GLN A 81 -18.30 -0.24 -3.10
C GLN A 81 -17.78 0.11 -4.50
N LYS A 82 -16.62 0.78 -4.61
CA LYS A 82 -16.08 1.27 -5.89
C LYS A 82 -14.65 0.82 -6.17
N GLU A 83 -14.02 0.10 -5.26
CA GLU A 83 -12.61 -0.30 -5.38
C GLU A 83 -12.43 -1.77 -5.01
N LEU A 84 -11.53 -2.46 -5.74
CA LEU A 84 -11.12 -3.81 -5.34
C LEU A 84 -10.06 -3.67 -4.27
N ILE A 85 -10.21 -4.44 -3.21
CA ILE A 85 -9.39 -4.33 -2.00
C ILE A 85 -8.67 -5.65 -1.77
N TYR A 86 -7.34 -5.56 -1.67
CA TYR A 86 -6.48 -6.70 -1.38
C TYR A 86 -5.69 -6.42 -0.11
N HIS A 87 -5.66 -7.41 0.77
CA HIS A 87 -4.94 -7.38 2.03
C HIS A 87 -3.81 -8.41 2.04
N GLY A 88 -2.74 -8.08 2.77
CA GLY A 88 -1.67 -9.02 3.07
C GLY A 88 -0.36 -8.68 2.39
N LEU A 89 0.68 -9.39 2.84
CA LEU A 89 2.08 -9.13 2.51
C LEU A 89 2.60 -9.94 1.33
N MET A 90 1.75 -10.77 0.71
CA MET A 90 2.15 -11.52 -0.47
C MET A 90 2.38 -10.59 -1.66
N PRO A 91 3.32 -10.92 -2.58
CA PRO A 91 3.53 -10.16 -3.79
C PRO A 91 2.24 -10.01 -4.58
N PHE A 92 1.97 -8.79 -5.04
CA PHE A 92 0.86 -8.50 -5.94
C PHE A 92 1.41 -8.31 -7.33
N LEU A 93 1.14 -9.30 -8.19
CA LEU A 93 1.64 -9.32 -9.55
C LEU A 93 0.50 -9.00 -10.51
N TYR A 94 0.80 -8.31 -11.59
CA TYR A 94 -0.19 -7.94 -12.59
C TYR A 94 0.42 -7.85 -13.99
N LYS A 95 -0.43 -7.97 -15.01
CA LYS A 95 -0.07 -7.57 -16.38
C LYS A 95 -1.30 -7.06 -17.11
N ILE A 96 -1.05 -6.31 -18.18
CA ILE A 96 -2.08 -5.83 -19.08
C ILE A 96 -1.95 -6.57 -20.41
N GLN A 97 -3.10 -7.05 -20.91
CA GLN A 97 -3.22 -7.63 -22.24
C GLN A 97 -4.46 -7.04 -22.91
N GLY A 98 -4.25 -6.16 -23.89
CA GLY A 98 -5.33 -5.35 -24.47
C GLY A 98 -6.00 -4.49 -23.40
N ASP A 99 -7.32 -4.60 -23.28
CA ASP A 99 -8.12 -3.92 -22.26
C ASP A 99 -8.42 -4.84 -21.06
N THR A 100 -7.56 -5.82 -20.79
CA THR A 100 -7.68 -6.73 -19.64
C THR A 100 -6.54 -6.54 -18.65
N LEU A 101 -6.87 -6.18 -17.42
CA LEU A 101 -5.99 -6.24 -16.26
C LEU A 101 -6.04 -7.63 -15.64
N MET A 102 -4.95 -8.38 -15.79
CA MET A 102 -4.77 -9.67 -15.16
C MET A 102 -4.01 -9.49 -13.84
N ILE A 103 -4.62 -9.91 -12.74
CA ILE A 103 -4.09 -9.81 -11.38
C ILE A 103 -3.78 -11.23 -10.89
N TYR A 104 -2.60 -11.42 -10.31
CA TYR A 104 -2.15 -12.68 -9.73
C TYR A 104 -1.90 -12.45 -8.24
N THR A 105 -2.67 -13.11 -7.40
CA THR A 105 -2.78 -12.80 -5.98
C THR A 105 -3.05 -14.06 -5.16
N LEU A 106 -2.79 -13.99 -3.84
CA LEU A 106 -3.07 -15.09 -2.93
C LEU A 106 -4.57 -15.33 -2.77
N HIS A 107 -5.38 -14.26 -2.77
CA HIS A 107 -6.82 -14.31 -2.64
C HIS A 107 -7.47 -13.33 -3.59
N ALA A 108 -8.45 -13.79 -4.36
CA ALA A 108 -9.25 -12.91 -5.19
C ALA A 108 -10.09 -11.95 -4.34
N ALA A 109 -10.07 -10.67 -4.70
CA ALA A 109 -10.96 -9.66 -4.14
C ALA A 109 -12.36 -9.78 -4.75
N LYS A 110 -13.37 -9.54 -3.93
CA LYS A 110 -14.74 -9.39 -4.42
C LYS A 110 -14.83 -8.14 -5.28
N ILE A 111 -15.29 -8.29 -6.53
CA ILE A 111 -15.57 -7.15 -7.41
C ILE A 111 -16.82 -6.42 -6.87
N PRO A 112 -16.71 -5.13 -6.50
CA PRO A 112 -17.85 -4.37 -6.01
C PRO A 112 -18.91 -4.15 -7.10
N THR A 113 -20.18 -4.06 -6.73
CA THR A 113 -21.28 -3.82 -7.68
C THR A 113 -21.22 -2.43 -8.32
N ALA A 114 -20.60 -1.46 -7.66
CA ALA A 114 -20.43 -0.11 -8.18
C ALA A 114 -19.06 0.11 -8.86
N PHE A 115 -18.23 -0.94 -8.97
CA PHE A 115 -17.00 -0.89 -9.76
C PHE A 115 -17.36 -0.87 -11.25
N ARG A 116 -17.15 0.27 -11.90
CA ARG A 116 -17.43 0.46 -13.32
C ARG A 116 -16.13 0.86 -14.03
N SER A 117 -15.66 -0.01 -14.90
CA SER A 117 -14.49 0.21 -15.74
C SER A 117 -14.73 -0.43 -17.09
N ASP A 118 -14.19 0.18 -18.15
CA ASP A 118 -14.12 -0.43 -19.48
C ASP A 118 -13.01 -1.49 -19.55
N VAL A 119 -12.10 -1.48 -18.56
CA VAL A 119 -11.02 -2.46 -18.45
C VAL A 119 -11.56 -3.70 -17.73
N GLN A 120 -11.43 -4.85 -18.39
CA GLN A 120 -11.81 -6.13 -17.81
C GLN A 120 -10.80 -6.53 -16.73
N ILE A 121 -11.29 -6.90 -15.55
CA ILE A 121 -10.44 -7.42 -14.47
C ILE A 121 -10.57 -8.94 -14.41
N VAL A 122 -9.43 -9.63 -14.57
CA VAL A 122 -9.31 -11.08 -14.37
C VAL A 122 -8.38 -11.33 -13.21
N GLN A 123 -8.84 -12.10 -12.23
CA GLN A 123 -8.06 -12.43 -11.04
C GLN A 123 -7.70 -13.92 -11.06
N HIS A 124 -6.41 -14.20 -10.96
CA HIS A 124 -5.84 -15.53 -10.84
C HIS A 124 -5.39 -15.72 -9.40
N GLU A 125 -6.13 -16.54 -8.67
CA GLU A 125 -5.75 -16.96 -7.34
C GLU A 125 -4.65 -18.03 -7.45
N MET A 126 -3.56 -17.84 -6.71
CA MET A 126 -2.39 -18.72 -6.72
C MET A 126 -2.01 -19.09 -5.30
N ASP A 127 -1.36 -20.25 -5.14
CA ASP A 127 -0.88 -20.63 -3.82
C ASP A 127 0.32 -19.78 -3.36
N SER A 128 0.53 -19.73 -2.04
CA SER A 128 1.57 -18.89 -1.46
C SER A 128 3.01 -19.31 -1.79
N ALA A 129 3.24 -20.58 -2.12
CA ALA A 129 4.56 -21.10 -2.49
C ALA A 129 4.86 -20.77 -3.95
N GLU A 130 3.88 -20.91 -4.85
CA GLU A 130 4.00 -20.56 -6.25
C GLU A 130 4.24 -19.06 -6.44
N LEU A 131 3.41 -18.20 -5.83
CA LEU A 131 3.57 -16.74 -5.89
C LEU A 131 4.96 -16.29 -5.41
N ARG A 132 5.42 -16.87 -4.29
CA ARG A 132 6.74 -16.57 -3.73
C ARG A 132 7.85 -17.05 -4.62
N THR A 133 7.74 -18.26 -5.18
CA THR A 133 8.73 -18.79 -6.13
C THR A 133 8.86 -17.89 -7.35
N ILE A 134 7.74 -17.43 -7.89
CA ILE A 134 7.70 -16.51 -9.04
C ILE A 134 8.38 -15.18 -8.70
N PHE A 135 8.12 -14.64 -7.51
CA PHE A 135 8.66 -13.37 -7.05
C PHE A 135 10.17 -13.45 -6.73
N GLU A 136 10.59 -14.37 -5.86
CA GLU A 136 11.98 -14.49 -5.36
C GLU A 136 12.99 -14.82 -6.47
N HIS A 137 12.59 -15.61 -7.45
CA HIS A 137 13.44 -15.99 -8.58
C HIS A 137 13.32 -15.03 -9.78
N ASN A 138 12.62 -13.90 -9.63
CA ASN A 138 12.36 -12.93 -10.70
C ASN A 138 11.70 -13.51 -11.96
N ARG A 139 11.06 -14.70 -11.86
CA ARG A 139 10.38 -15.38 -12.99
C ARG A 139 9.17 -14.59 -13.48
N TYR A 140 8.65 -13.68 -12.66
CA TYR A 140 7.59 -12.76 -13.07
C TYR A 140 7.97 -11.94 -14.32
N ASN A 141 9.25 -11.57 -14.48
CA ASN A 141 9.72 -10.84 -15.67
C ASN A 141 9.62 -11.69 -16.94
N GLU A 142 9.96 -12.98 -16.85
CA GLU A 142 9.88 -13.94 -17.97
C GLU A 142 8.43 -14.15 -18.42
N LEU A 143 7.50 -14.07 -17.46
CA LEU A 143 6.06 -14.17 -17.69
C LEU A 143 5.42 -12.85 -18.15
N GLY A 144 6.21 -11.79 -18.30
CA GLY A 144 5.73 -10.44 -18.65
C GLY A 144 4.86 -9.80 -17.56
N LEU A 145 4.98 -10.27 -16.31
CA LEU A 145 4.30 -9.72 -15.15
C LEU A 145 5.09 -8.54 -14.58
N LYS A 146 4.37 -7.61 -13.97
CA LYS A 146 4.88 -6.49 -13.17
C LYS A 146 4.51 -6.73 -11.71
N VAL A 147 5.31 -6.19 -10.80
CA VAL A 147 5.02 -6.19 -9.35
C VAL A 147 4.61 -4.80 -8.89
N VAL A 148 3.62 -4.73 -8.01
CA VAL A 148 3.23 -3.48 -7.35
C VAL A 148 4.24 -3.17 -6.25
N SER A 149 5.33 -2.51 -6.66
CA SER A 149 6.43 -1.96 -5.84
C SER A 149 7.14 -2.97 -4.92
N LYS A 150 8.47 -2.94 -4.93
CA LYS A 150 9.32 -3.81 -4.10
C LYS A 150 9.29 -3.41 -2.62
#